data_AF-A0A1B6IBJ8-F1
#
_entry.id   AF-A0A1B6IBJ8-F1
#
_cell.length_a   1.000
_cell.length_b   1.000
_cell.length_c   1.000
_cell.angle_alpha   90.00
_cell.angle_beta   90.00
_cell.angle_gamma   90.00
#
_symmetry.space_group_name_H-M   'P 1'
#
loop_
_entity.id
_entity.type
_entity.pdbx_description
1 polymer ?
#
loop_
_entity_poly.entity_id
_entity_poly.type
_entity_poly.pdbx_seq_one_letter_code
_entity_poly.pdbx_strand_id
1 'polypeptide(L)'
;LLCLYDLEGDQLYTVKWYKGRQEFFRYVLKELPHTRVFALPGINVDVVASGAEMVVLRDVQKFLSGKYRCEVSSDAPHFHTEVVSGYMHVVNELLEEPVIRLEKNSYSA
;
A
#
# COMPACT_ATOMS: atom_id res chain seq x y z
N LEU A 1 -3.89 -2.67 0.58
CA LEU A 1 -3.25 -1.45 0.04
C LEU A 1 -3.83 -1.19 -1.34
N LEU A 2 -4.23 0.03 -1.65
CA LEU A 2 -4.89 0.38 -2.92
C LEU A 2 -4.07 1.45 -3.66
N CYS A 3 -3.88 1.27 -4.95
CA CYS A 3 -3.25 2.22 -5.85
C CYS A 3 -4.13 2.37 -7.09
N LEU A 4 -4.85 3.48 -7.14
CA LEU A 4 -5.67 3.85 -8.27
C LEU A 4 -4.86 4.77 -9.18
N TYR A 5 -4.99 4.56 -10.48
CA TYR A 5 -4.27 5.32 -11.50
C TYR A 5 -5.14 5.46 -12.74
N ASP A 6 -4.92 6.56 -13.48
CA ASP A 6 -5.44 6.75 -14.83
C ASP A 6 -4.25 6.77 -15.78
N LEU A 7 -4.32 5.98 -16.85
CA LEU A 7 -3.24 5.86 -17.84
C LEU A 7 -3.44 6.81 -19.03
N GLU A 8 -4.51 7.59 -19.04
CA GLU A 8 -4.81 8.60 -20.08
C GLU A 8 -4.78 8.03 -21.52
N GLY A 9 -5.11 6.73 -21.66
CA GLY A 9 -5.15 6.01 -22.93
C GLY A 9 -3.93 5.12 -23.22
N ASP A 10 -2.87 5.17 -22.41
CA ASP A 10 -1.77 4.22 -22.49
C ASP A 10 -2.12 2.84 -21.91
N GLN A 11 -1.30 1.84 -22.23
CA GLN A 11 -1.37 0.52 -21.59
C GLN A 11 -0.49 0.45 -20.35
N LEU A 12 -0.91 -0.32 -19.36
CA LEU A 12 -0.11 -0.58 -18.16
C LEU A 12 1.11 -1.43 -18.51
N TYR A 13 2.29 -0.99 -18.10
CA TYR A 13 3.48 -1.83 -18.12
C TYR A 13 3.64 -2.57 -16.79
N THR A 14 3.78 -1.84 -15.68
CA THR A 14 4.00 -2.44 -14.36
C THR A 14 3.42 -1.61 -13.21
N VAL A 15 3.03 -2.30 -12.13
CA VAL A 15 2.77 -1.69 -10.82
C VAL A 15 3.70 -2.31 -9.81
N LYS A 16 4.48 -1.50 -9.09
CA LYS A 16 5.41 -1.97 -8.06
C LYS A 16 5.05 -1.36 -6.71
N TRP A 17 5.22 -2.16 -5.67
CA TRP A 17 4.94 -1.78 -4.30
C TRP A 17 6.19 -1.86 -3.43
N TYR A 18 6.41 -0.80 -2.65
CA TYR A 18 7.58 -0.63 -1.81
C TYR A 18 7.21 -0.35 -0.36
N LYS A 19 7.98 -0.92 0.56
CA LYS A 19 8.03 -0.49 1.97
C LYS A 19 9.40 0.09 2.24
N GLY A 20 9.46 1.39 2.54
CA GLY A 20 10.73 2.12 2.54
C GLY A 20 11.34 2.11 1.14
N ARG A 21 12.52 1.51 0.98
CA ARG A 21 13.25 1.38 -0.30
C ARG A 21 13.19 -0.03 -0.92
N GLN A 22 12.55 -0.99 -0.24
CA GLN A 22 12.53 -2.38 -0.68
C GLN A 22 11.22 -2.70 -1.40
N GLU A 23 11.33 -3.24 -2.61
CA GLU A 23 10.21 -3.80 -3.37
C GLU A 23 9.75 -5.08 -2.67
N PHE A 24 8.44 -5.25 -2.51
CA PHE A 24 7.88 -6.47 -1.92
C PHE A 24 6.83 -7.14 -2.81
N PHE A 25 6.26 -6.39 -3.76
CA PHE A 25 5.30 -6.92 -4.73
C PHE A 25 5.41 -6.16 -6.05
N ARG A 26 5.23 -6.89 -7.15
CA ARG A 26 5.16 -6.36 -8.50
C ARG A 26 4.09 -7.06 -9.32
N TYR A 27 3.36 -6.27 -10.09
CA TYR A 27 2.49 -6.72 -11.17
C TYR A 27 3.07 -6.27 -12.51
N VAL A 28 3.15 -7.17 -13.50
CA VAL A 28 3.57 -6.87 -14.88
C VAL A 28 2.51 -7.43 -15.83
N LEU A 29 1.87 -6.56 -16.62
CA LEU A 29 0.73 -6.94 -17.46
C LEU A 29 1.12 -8.00 -18.50
N LYS A 30 2.35 -7.95 -19.01
CA LYS A 30 2.85 -8.81 -20.10
C LYS A 30 3.62 -10.06 -19.65
N GLU A 31 3.77 -10.32 -18.35
CA GLU A 31 4.43 -11.54 -17.82
C GLU A 31 3.41 -12.60 -17.39
N LEU A 32 3.79 -13.88 -17.45
CA LEU A 32 3.06 -14.99 -16.82
C LEU A 32 4.03 -15.76 -15.90
N PRO A 33 3.77 -15.83 -14.57
CA PRO A 33 2.65 -15.19 -13.86
C PRO A 33 2.77 -13.65 -13.85
N HIS A 34 1.63 -12.95 -13.85
CA HIS A 34 1.59 -11.48 -13.82
C HIS A 34 2.16 -10.89 -12.53
N THR A 35 2.17 -11.67 -11.45
CA THR A 35 2.58 -11.23 -10.11
C THR A 35 3.91 -11.83 -9.69
N ARG A 36 4.72 -11.03 -9.00
CA ARG A 36 5.96 -11.46 -8.35
C ARG A 36 6.04 -10.89 -6.95
N VAL A 37 6.35 -11.74 -5.99
CA VAL A 37 6.55 -11.37 -4.57
C VAL A 37 8.04 -11.40 -4.27
N PHE A 38 8.51 -10.39 -3.57
CA PHE A 38 9.89 -10.31 -3.07
C PHE A 38 9.86 -10.43 -1.56
N ALA A 39 10.67 -11.33 -1.01
CA ALA A 39 10.69 -11.58 0.41
C ALA A 39 11.15 -10.33 1.17
N LEU A 40 10.29 -9.85 2.06
CA LEU A 40 10.58 -8.75 2.97
C LEU A 40 10.10 -9.16 4.38
N PRO A 41 10.95 -9.10 5.43
CA PRO A 41 10.58 -9.60 6.76
C PRO A 41 9.26 -9.00 7.29
N GLY A 42 8.34 -9.88 7.67
CA GLY A 42 7.00 -9.53 8.19
C GLY A 42 5.95 -9.21 7.13
N ILE A 43 6.33 -9.04 5.85
CA ILE A 43 5.37 -8.83 4.77
C ILE A 43 4.96 -10.18 4.18
N ASN A 44 3.70 -10.55 4.42
CA ASN A 44 3.08 -11.73 3.86
C ASN A 44 2.01 -11.31 2.84
N VAL A 45 2.29 -11.48 1.55
CA VAL A 45 1.38 -11.08 0.46
C VAL A 45 0.43 -12.21 0.12
N ASP A 46 -0.87 -11.93 0.12
CA ASP A 46 -1.87 -12.82 -0.46
C ASP A 46 -1.90 -12.65 -1.98
N VAL A 47 -1.21 -13.54 -2.69
CA VAL A 47 -1.06 -13.47 -4.14
C VAL A 47 -2.39 -13.64 -4.88
N VAL A 48 -3.33 -14.42 -4.33
CA VAL A 48 -4.63 -14.69 -4.96
C VAL A 48 -5.53 -13.45 -4.86
N ALA A 49 -5.44 -12.72 -3.75
CA ALA A 49 -6.20 -11.49 -3.52
C ALA A 49 -5.47 -10.21 -3.98
N SER A 50 -4.28 -10.33 -4.59
CA SER A 50 -3.48 -9.19 -5.06
C SER A 50 -3.39 -9.14 -6.58
N GLY A 51 -3.28 -7.94 -7.14
CA GLY A 51 -3.28 -7.70 -8.58
C GLY A 51 -2.71 -6.33 -8.95
N ALA A 52 -3.20 -5.76 -10.05
CA ALA A 52 -2.69 -4.50 -10.59
C ALA A 52 -2.93 -3.31 -9.65
N GLU A 53 -4.13 -3.19 -9.08
CA GLU A 53 -4.51 -2.01 -8.27
C GLU A 53 -4.43 -2.25 -6.76
N MET A 54 -4.47 -3.51 -6.31
CA MET A 54 -4.59 -3.86 -4.90
C MET A 54 -3.54 -4.89 -4.49
N VAL A 55 -2.95 -4.67 -3.31
CA VAL A 55 -2.12 -5.67 -2.61
C VAL A 55 -2.68 -5.95 -1.23
N VAL A 56 -2.92 -7.22 -0.96
CA VAL A 56 -3.45 -7.70 0.33
C VAL A 56 -2.31 -8.28 1.15
N LEU A 57 -2.15 -7.77 2.37
CA LEU A 57 -1.17 -8.26 3.34
C LEU A 57 -1.90 -9.05 4.43
N ARG A 58 -1.37 -10.23 4.76
CA ARG A 58 -1.85 -11.08 5.86
C ARG A 58 -0.93 -10.96 7.07
N ASP A 59 -1.45 -11.23 8.26
CA ASP A 59 -0.70 -11.29 9.53
C ASP A 59 0.17 -10.06 9.84
N VAL A 60 -0.33 -8.87 9.52
CA VAL A 60 0.40 -7.61 9.67
C VAL A 60 0.72 -7.30 11.13
N GLN A 61 1.97 -6.93 11.41
CA GLN A 61 2.46 -6.61 12.74
C GLN A 61 2.67 -5.10 12.93
N LYS A 62 2.64 -4.60 14.18
CA LYS A 62 2.78 -3.15 14.48
C LYS A 62 4.00 -2.50 13.83
N PHE A 63 5.14 -3.18 13.80
CA PHE A 63 6.39 -2.66 13.24
C PHE A 63 6.32 -2.44 11.72
N LEU A 64 5.33 -3.02 11.03
CA LEU A 64 5.06 -2.78 9.61
C LEU A 64 4.36 -1.45 9.36
N SER A 65 3.97 -0.71 10.40
CA SER A 65 3.56 0.69 10.26
C SER A 65 4.64 1.50 9.54
N GLY A 66 4.21 2.47 8.74
CA GLY A 66 5.13 3.30 7.98
C GLY A 66 4.64 3.66 6.59
N LYS A 67 5.54 4.28 5.84
CA LYS A 67 5.31 4.73 4.47
C LYS A 67 5.41 3.56 3.48
N TYR A 68 4.35 3.36 2.72
CA TYR A 68 4.28 2.48 1.55
C TYR A 68 4.24 3.33 0.30
N ARG A 69 4.82 2.83 -0.78
CA ARG A 69 4.80 3.51 -2.09
C ARG A 69 4.28 2.57 -3.15
N CYS A 70 3.49 3.13 -4.06
CA CYS A 70 3.09 2.51 -5.30
C CYS A 70 3.77 3.27 -6.44
N GLU A 71 4.39 2.54 -7.36
CA GLU A 71 4.96 3.05 -8.62
C GLU A 71 4.17 2.41 -9.76
N VAL A 72 3.57 3.24 -10.63
CA VAL A 72 2.83 2.80 -11.81
C VAL A 72 3.56 3.30 -13.02
N SER A 73 3.85 2.41 -13.97
CA SER A 73 4.45 2.76 -15.25
C SER A 73 3.57 2.35 -16.41
N SER A 74 3.38 3.25 -17.37
CA SER A 74 2.76 2.96 -18.67
C SER A 74 3.77 2.36 -19.65
N ASP A 75 3.25 1.74 -20.71
CA ASP A 75 4.02 1.15 -21.79
C ASP A 75 4.26 2.16 -22.93
N ALA A 76 4.83 1.71 -24.03
CA ALA A 76 4.96 2.49 -25.25
C ALA A 76 3.61 3.10 -25.66
N PRO A 77 3.59 4.33 -26.20
CA PRO A 77 4.76 5.09 -26.64
C PRO A 77 5.36 6.03 -25.59
N HIS A 78 4.63 6.37 -24.52
CA HIS A 78 5.04 7.47 -23.64
C HIS A 78 5.90 7.02 -22.44
N PHE A 79 5.73 5.79 -21.96
CA PHE A 79 6.49 5.24 -20.84
C PHE A 79 6.44 6.11 -19.57
N HIS A 80 5.28 6.71 -19.29
CA HIS A 80 5.07 7.52 -18.10
C HIS A 80 5.27 6.69 -16.83
N THR A 81 5.81 7.29 -15.77
CA THR A 81 5.97 6.62 -14.47
C THR A 81 5.63 7.58 -13.35
N GLU A 82 4.67 7.20 -12.53
CA GLU A 82 4.20 7.98 -11.39
C GLU A 82 4.38 7.20 -10.09
N VAL A 83 4.76 7.91 -9.03
CA VAL A 83 5.02 7.32 -7.71
C VAL A 83 4.26 8.09 -6.64
N VAL A 84 3.34 7.38 -5.98
CA VAL A 84 2.58 7.92 -4.85
C VAL A 84 2.89 7.17 -3.57
N SER A 85 2.56 7.78 -2.44
CA SER A 85 2.87 7.22 -1.14
C SER A 85 1.79 7.45 -0.11
N GLY A 86 1.55 6.44 0.73
CA GLY A 86 0.63 6.51 1.86
C GLY A 86 1.28 5.97 3.13
N TYR A 87 0.84 6.48 4.28
CA TYR A 87 1.27 5.96 5.58
C TYR A 87 0.25 4.97 6.10
N MET A 88 0.68 3.76 6.42
CA MET A 88 -0.16 2.73 7.05
C MET A 88 0.15 2.67 8.54
N HIS A 89 -0.89 2.71 9.37
CA HIS A 89 -0.80 2.45 10.80
C HIS A 89 -1.36 1.06 11.10
N VAL A 90 -0.55 0.23 11.75
CA VAL A 90 -0.99 -1.06 12.29
C VAL A 90 -1.12 -0.88 13.79
N VAL A 91 -2.36 -0.84 14.26
CA VAL A 91 -2.71 -0.67 15.67
C VAL A 91 -3.35 -1.95 16.19
N ASN A 92 -3.31 -2.14 17.50
CA ASN A 92 -4.13 -3.17 18.10
C ASN A 92 -5.56 -2.64 18.24
N GLU A 93 -6.51 -3.56 18.17
CA GLU A 93 -7.88 -3.31 18.60
C GLU A 93 -7.89 -2.89 20.08
N LEU A 94 -8.72 -1.90 20.40
CA LEU A 94 -8.99 -1.52 21.79
C LEU A 94 -10.08 -2.45 22.31
N LEU A 95 -9.84 -3.09 23.45
CA LEU A 95 -10.83 -3.96 24.11
C LEU A 95 -11.98 -3.17 24.75
N GLU A 96 -11.78 -1.87 24.99
CA GLU A 96 -12.74 -0.99 25.64
C GLU A 96 -12.98 0.28 24.82
N GLU A 97 -14.18 0.84 24.95
CA GLU A 97 -14.55 2.09 24.29
C GLU A 97 -13.68 3.26 24.77
N PRO A 98 -13.29 4.19 23.87
CA PRO A 98 -12.47 5.32 24.25
C PRO A 98 -13.24 6.27 25.19
N VAL A 99 -12.76 6.40 26.43
CA VAL A 99 -13.33 7.35 27.40
C VAL A 99 -12.68 8.72 27.21
N ILE A 100 -13.44 9.67 26.64
CA ILE A 100 -13.01 11.07 26.53
C ILE A 100 -13.20 11.75 27.90
N ARG A 101 -12.14 12.31 28.46
CA ARG A 101 -12.19 13.08 29.71
C ARG A 101 -11.87 14.55 29.43
N LEU A 102 -12.70 15.47 29.92
CA LEU A 102 -12.43 16.90 29.88
C LEU A 102 -11.51 17.28 31.05
N GLU A 103 -10.38 17.94 30.77
CA GLU A 103 -9.48 18.46 31.82
C GLU A 103 -10.10 19.64 32.59
N LYS A 104 -11.02 20.39 31.97
CA LYS A 104 -11.71 21.54 32.59
C LYS A 104 -13.16 21.61 32.11
N ASN A 105 -14.10 21.67 33.05
CA ASN A 105 -15.53 21.70 32.75
C ASN A 105 -16.08 23.13 32.54
N SER A 106 -15.30 24.17 32.84
CA SER A 106 -15.62 25.55 32.50
C SER A 106 -14.37 26.45 32.54
N TYR A 107 -14.40 27.53 31.77
CA TYR A 107 -13.49 28.66 31.88
C TYR A 107 -14.31 29.83 32.41
N SER A 108 -13.89 30.46 33.51
CA SER A 108 -14.51 31.69 34.01
C SER A 108 -14.17 32.85 33.08
N ALA A 109 -15.20 33.63 32.72
CA ALA A 109 -15.10 34.87 31.94
C ALA A 109 -14.36 35.98 32.70
#